data_AF-A0A3N1GTC1-F1
#
_entry.id   AF-A0A3N1GTC1-F1
#
_cell.length_a   1.000
_cell.length_b   1.000
_cell.length_c   1.000
_cell.angle_alpha   90.00
_cell.angle_beta   90.00
_cell.angle_gamma   90.00
#
_symmetry.space_group_name_H-M   'P 1'
#
loop_
_entity.id
_entity.type
_entity.pdbx_description
1 polymer ?
#
loop_
_entity_poly.entity_id
_entity_poly.type
_entity_poly.pdbx_seq_one_letter_code
_entity_poly.pdbx_strand_id
1 'polypeptide(L)'
;MTTAPSETNEPTEEPTTTSPKPEPTKKATTRPTATTSPPSPRYTATRAQLLQAEADVASAKQAFQEAQADPGSSPEDVQVALYEYKAAIVALQDLKDGTPGKFHRSLEIEGAKAYLAQAQMELQVLYNTSGVDQGDIAQAEARVARWQERLAELKAS
;
A
#
# COMPACT_ATOMS: atom_id res chain seq x y z
N MET A 1 26.96 42.70 29.88
CA MET A 1 28.32 43.07 30.30
C MET A 1 29.09 41.77 30.45
N THR A 2 29.98 41.40 29.53
CA THR A 2 31.43 41.72 29.54
C THR A 2 32.05 40.99 30.76
N THR A 3 33.00 40.05 30.68
CA THR A 3 34.17 39.89 29.82
C THR A 3 34.79 38.51 30.10
N ALA A 4 35.53 37.94 29.13
CA ALA A 4 36.69 37.04 29.35
C ALA A 4 37.87 37.85 30.00
N PRO A 5 39.18 37.49 29.98
CA PRO A 5 39.92 36.37 29.37
C PRO A 5 41.15 35.90 30.21
N SER A 6 42.12 35.27 29.53
CA SER A 6 43.59 35.21 29.73
C SER A 6 44.13 33.77 29.87
N GLU A 7 44.78 33.23 28.83
CA GLU A 7 46.22 33.41 28.46
C GLU A 7 47.17 32.73 29.46
N THR A 8 48.34 32.16 29.15
CA THR A 8 49.13 31.76 27.99
C THR A 8 50.40 31.17 28.64
N ASN A 9 51.04 30.14 28.08
CA ASN A 9 52.51 30.05 28.00
C ASN A 9 52.98 28.77 27.27
N GLU A 10 53.46 28.97 26.04
CA GLU A 10 54.58 28.26 25.41
C GLU A 10 55.92 28.77 26.02
N PRO A 11 57.15 28.25 25.72
CA PRO A 11 57.63 27.89 24.37
C PRO A 11 58.75 26.81 24.24
N THR A 12 59.24 26.66 23.00
CA THR A 12 60.64 26.31 22.55
C THR A 12 60.88 24.79 22.37
N GLU A 13 61.34 24.24 21.23
CA GLU A 13 62.41 24.63 20.28
C GLU A 13 62.17 24.14 18.83
N GLU A 14 62.62 24.94 17.87
CA GLU A 14 62.96 24.60 16.47
C GLU A 14 64.51 24.73 16.33
N PRO A 15 65.22 24.12 15.35
CA PRO A 15 65.15 24.62 13.96
C PRO A 15 65.53 23.65 12.79
N THR A 16 65.08 24.05 11.59
CA THR A 16 65.74 24.01 10.24
C THR A 16 66.14 22.63 9.62
N THR A 17 65.94 22.31 8.33
CA THR A 17 66.02 23.08 7.07
C THR A 17 65.42 22.26 5.91
N THR A 18 64.88 22.96 4.90
CA THR A 18 64.98 22.70 3.44
C THR A 18 63.62 22.58 2.71
N SER A 19 63.19 23.70 2.12
CA SER A 19 62.34 23.71 0.90
C SER A 19 63.23 23.50 -0.35
N PRO A 20 62.69 23.04 -1.50
CA PRO A 20 61.99 23.98 -2.38
C PRO A 20 60.72 23.43 -3.04
N LYS A 21 59.75 24.35 -3.22
CA LYS A 21 58.62 24.26 -4.16
C LYS A 21 59.15 24.28 -5.61
N PRO A 22 58.50 23.54 -6.53
CA PRO A 22 57.80 24.25 -7.61
C PRO A 22 56.40 23.67 -7.85
N GLU A 23 55.41 24.55 -7.95
CA GLU A 23 54.11 24.33 -8.58
C GLU A 23 54.19 25.13 -9.91
N PRO A 24 53.64 24.70 -11.07
CA PRO A 24 52.27 24.24 -11.20
C PRO A 24 51.98 23.20 -12.32
N THR A 25 51.14 22.20 -12.04
CA THR A 25 50.51 21.44 -13.13
C THR A 25 49.03 21.24 -12.85
N LYS A 26 48.22 22.00 -13.60
CA LYS A 26 46.79 21.81 -13.77
C LYS A 26 46.51 20.34 -14.11
N LYS A 27 46.03 19.56 -13.15
CA LYS A 27 45.26 18.35 -13.44
C LYS A 27 43.82 18.63 -13.09
N ALA A 28 43.01 18.77 -14.13
CA ALA A 28 41.57 18.71 -14.04
C ALA A 28 41.20 17.37 -13.38
N THR A 29 40.82 17.43 -12.11
CA THR A 29 40.17 16.31 -11.43
C THR A 29 38.84 16.10 -12.13
N THR A 30 38.78 15.10 -13.00
CA THR A 30 37.54 14.61 -13.58
C THR A 30 36.66 14.12 -12.44
N ARG A 31 35.60 14.89 -12.16
CA ARG A 31 34.46 14.51 -11.34
C ARG A 31 34.00 13.11 -11.81
N PRO A 32 33.88 12.11 -10.93
CA PRO A 32 33.25 10.86 -11.35
C PRO A 32 31.84 11.20 -11.84
N THR A 33 31.61 10.94 -13.12
CA THR A 33 30.28 10.96 -13.73
C THR A 33 29.39 10.08 -12.86
N ALA A 34 28.33 10.65 -12.30
CA ALA A 34 27.27 9.87 -11.69
C ALA A 34 26.80 8.88 -12.76
N THR A 35 27.08 7.59 -12.55
CA THR A 35 26.44 6.53 -13.30
C THR A 35 24.97 6.62 -12.93
N THR A 36 24.18 7.30 -13.77
CA THR A 36 22.72 7.24 -13.71
C THR A 36 22.37 5.77 -13.86
N SER A 37 22.00 5.12 -12.75
CA SER A 37 21.45 3.77 -12.81
C SER A 37 20.35 3.77 -13.88
N PRO A 38 20.32 2.78 -14.78
CA PRO A 38 19.23 2.66 -15.73
C PRO A 38 17.91 2.66 -14.95
N PRO A 39 16.85 3.34 -15.44
CA PRO A 39 15.57 3.33 -14.77
C PRO A 39 15.15 1.88 -14.54
N SER A 40 14.72 1.57 -13.32
CA SER A 40 14.15 0.25 -13.01
C SER A 40 13.08 -0.08 -14.06
N PRO A 41 13.00 -1.34 -14.52
CA PRO A 41 12.03 -1.70 -15.54
C PRO A 41 10.63 -1.35 -15.01
N ARG A 42 9.89 -0.56 -15.80
CA ARG A 42 8.45 -0.38 -15.56
C ARG A 42 7.82 -1.77 -15.62
N TYR A 43 6.98 -2.09 -14.65
CA TYR A 43 6.26 -3.35 -14.69
C TYR A 43 5.43 -3.41 -15.98
N THR A 44 5.56 -4.51 -16.71
CA THR A 44 4.79 -4.79 -17.91
C THR A 44 4.03 -6.07 -17.69
N ALA A 45 2.69 -5.99 -17.62
CA ALA A 45 1.86 -7.17 -17.48
C ALA A 45 2.06 -8.11 -18.68
N THR A 46 2.23 -9.40 -18.40
CA THR A 46 2.22 -10.43 -19.44
C THR A 46 0.84 -10.56 -20.05
N ARG A 47 0.76 -11.04 -21.30
CA ARG A 47 -0.52 -11.33 -21.96
C ARG A 47 -1.39 -12.28 -21.12
N ALA A 48 -0.78 -13.27 -20.47
CA ALA A 48 -1.49 -14.21 -19.61
C ALA A 48 -2.14 -13.52 -18.39
N GLN A 49 -1.43 -12.59 -17.73
CA GLN A 49 -1.97 -11.82 -16.61
C GLN A 49 -3.14 -10.92 -17.03
N LEU A 50 -3.04 -10.29 -18.20
CA LEU A 50 -4.14 -9.48 -18.74
C LEU A 50 -5.38 -10.33 -19.05
N LEU A 51 -5.19 -11.49 -19.68
CA LEU A 51 -6.30 -12.42 -19.96
C LEU A 51 -6.95 -12.95 -18.67
N GLN A 52 -6.16 -13.26 -17.65
CA GLN A 52 -6.70 -13.68 -16.36
C GLN A 52 -7.51 -12.57 -15.71
N ALA A 53 -6.98 -11.35 -15.64
CA ALA A 53 -7.70 -10.22 -15.05
C ALA A 53 -8.97 -9.85 -15.85
N GLU A 54 -8.98 -10.01 -17.17
CA GLU A 54 -10.19 -9.89 -17.99
C GLU A 54 -11.23 -10.96 -17.66
N ALA A 55 -10.80 -12.20 -17.41
CA ALA A 55 -11.67 -13.27 -16.96
C ALA A 55 -12.23 -13.00 -15.55
N ASP A 56 -11.40 -12.48 -14.64
CA ASP A 56 -11.82 -12.10 -13.28
C ASP A 56 -12.87 -11.00 -13.32
N VAL A 57 -12.70 -9.98 -14.17
CA VAL A 57 -13.72 -8.93 -14.41
C VAL A 57 -15.02 -9.52 -14.94
N ALA A 58 -14.95 -10.45 -15.89
CA ALA A 58 -16.14 -11.09 -16.45
C ALA A 58 -16.87 -11.94 -15.40
N SER A 59 -16.13 -12.69 -14.59
CA SER A 59 -16.68 -13.51 -13.50
C SER A 59 -17.32 -12.65 -12.41
N ALA A 60 -16.65 -11.60 -11.95
CA ALA A 60 -17.18 -10.70 -10.93
C ALA A 60 -18.42 -9.93 -11.43
N LYS A 61 -18.44 -9.55 -12.71
CA LYS A 61 -19.64 -8.96 -13.34
C LYS A 61 -20.81 -9.93 -13.31
N GLN A 62 -20.58 -11.18 -13.67
CA GLN A 62 -21.62 -12.21 -13.66
C GLN A 62 -22.15 -12.42 -12.24
N ALA A 63 -21.27 -12.56 -11.24
CA ALA A 63 -21.67 -12.69 -9.84
C ALA A 63 -22.53 -11.50 -9.36
N PHE A 64 -22.16 -10.28 -9.74
CA PHE A 64 -22.97 -9.09 -9.42
C PHE A 64 -24.35 -9.07 -10.12
N GLN A 65 -24.43 -9.57 -11.35
CA GLN A 65 -25.70 -9.70 -12.06
C GLN A 65 -26.59 -10.79 -11.46
N GLU A 66 -26.00 -11.92 -11.08
CA GLU A 66 -26.70 -13.02 -10.41
C GLU A 66 -27.24 -12.57 -9.05
N ALA A 67 -26.43 -11.92 -8.22
CA ALA A 67 -26.87 -11.38 -6.93
C ALA A 67 -28.02 -10.35 -7.07
N GLN A 68 -28.03 -9.54 -8.13
CA GLN A 68 -29.14 -8.61 -8.39
C GLN A 68 -30.41 -9.30 -8.88
N ALA A 69 -30.27 -10.40 -9.62
CA ALA A 69 -31.39 -11.12 -10.20
C ALA A 69 -32.01 -12.13 -9.23
N ASP A 70 -31.25 -12.58 -8.24
CA ASP A 70 -31.69 -13.54 -7.24
C ASP A 70 -32.52 -12.86 -6.14
N PRO A 71 -33.83 -13.18 -6.02
CA PRO A 71 -34.67 -12.63 -4.95
C PRO A 71 -34.26 -13.12 -3.54
N GLY A 72 -33.42 -14.15 -3.44
CA GLY A 72 -32.86 -14.63 -2.18
C GLY A 72 -31.62 -13.87 -1.71
N SER A 73 -31.00 -13.07 -2.58
CA SER A 73 -29.81 -12.30 -2.23
C SER A 73 -30.15 -11.10 -1.38
N SER A 74 -29.38 -10.89 -0.31
CA SER A 74 -29.55 -9.71 0.54
C SER A 74 -29.01 -8.44 -0.14
N PRO A 75 -29.48 -7.24 0.25
CA PRO A 75 -28.87 -5.99 -0.21
C PRO A 75 -27.37 -5.90 0.07
N GLU A 76 -26.90 -6.50 1.17
CA GLU A 76 -25.50 -6.56 1.57
C GLU A 76 -24.68 -7.47 0.63
N ASP A 77 -25.21 -8.62 0.23
CA ASP A 77 -24.55 -9.52 -0.74
C ASP A 77 -24.40 -8.83 -2.10
N VAL A 78 -25.43 -8.10 -2.54
CA VAL A 78 -25.38 -7.32 -3.78
C VAL A 78 -24.31 -6.23 -3.72
N GLN A 79 -24.14 -5.58 -2.57
CA GLN A 79 -23.10 -4.56 -2.37
C GLN A 79 -21.68 -5.15 -2.39
N VAL A 80 -21.48 -6.31 -1.79
CA VAL A 80 -20.20 -7.01 -1.84
C VAL A 80 -19.88 -7.44 -3.27
N ALA A 81 -20.84 -8.00 -4.00
CA ALA A 81 -20.64 -8.37 -5.39
C ALA A 81 -20.36 -7.15 -6.30
N LEU A 82 -21.01 -6.00 -6.04
CA LEU A 82 -20.71 -4.74 -6.72
C LEU A 82 -19.27 -4.27 -6.44
N TYR A 83 -18.83 -4.34 -5.18
CA TYR A 83 -17.48 -3.99 -4.80
C TYR A 83 -16.45 -4.88 -5.51
N GLU A 84 -16.64 -6.21 -5.48
CA GLU A 84 -15.72 -7.16 -6.14
C GLU A 84 -15.62 -6.92 -7.64
N TYR A 85 -16.75 -6.60 -8.30
CA TYR A 85 -16.75 -6.21 -9.70
C TYR A 85 -15.92 -4.94 -9.96
N LYS A 86 -16.09 -3.90 -9.13
CA LYS A 86 -15.28 -2.67 -9.23
C LYS A 86 -13.80 -2.94 -8.97
N ALA A 87 -13.49 -3.77 -7.96
CA ALA A 87 -12.12 -4.12 -7.62
C ALA A 87 -11.41 -4.86 -8.74
N ALA A 88 -12.08 -5.81 -9.39
CA ALA A 88 -11.55 -6.51 -10.56
C ALA A 88 -11.26 -5.55 -11.72
N ILE A 89 -12.15 -4.57 -11.99
CA ILE A 89 -11.91 -3.56 -13.04
C ILE A 89 -10.65 -2.74 -12.73
N VAL A 90 -10.51 -2.29 -11.48
CA VAL A 90 -9.37 -1.49 -11.04
C VAL A 90 -8.08 -2.30 -11.11
N ALA A 91 -8.09 -3.57 -10.71
CA ALA A 91 -6.93 -4.46 -10.81
C ALA A 91 -6.49 -4.68 -12.27
N LEU A 92 -7.44 -4.86 -13.20
CA LEU A 92 -7.14 -4.94 -14.63
C LEU A 92 -6.52 -3.63 -15.15
N GLN A 93 -7.05 -2.49 -14.71
CA GLN A 93 -6.52 -1.18 -15.11
C GLN A 93 -5.09 -0.97 -14.57
N ASP A 94 -4.83 -1.32 -13.31
CA ASP A 94 -3.50 -1.25 -12.72
C ASP A 94 -2.48 -2.13 -13.44
N LEU A 95 -2.90 -3.32 -13.92
CA LEU A 95 -2.05 -4.16 -14.76
C LEU A 95 -1.70 -3.49 -16.10
N LYS A 96 -2.67 -2.81 -16.72
CA LYS A 96 -2.48 -2.06 -17.98
C LYS A 96 -1.60 -0.84 -17.80
N ASP A 97 -1.70 -0.17 -16.65
CA ASP A 97 -0.94 1.04 -16.31
C ASP A 97 0.46 0.74 -15.75
N GLY A 98 0.77 -0.54 -15.50
CA GLY A 98 2.06 -0.94 -14.97
C GLY A 98 2.21 -0.72 -13.46
N THR A 99 1.10 -0.61 -12.73
CA THR A 99 1.04 -0.37 -11.28
C THR A 99 0.25 -1.45 -10.54
N PRO A 100 0.55 -2.75 -10.73
CA PRO A 100 -0.16 -3.83 -10.05
C PRO A 100 -0.08 -3.67 -8.53
N GLY A 101 -1.19 -3.94 -7.84
CA GLY A 101 -1.26 -3.82 -6.37
C GLY A 101 -1.20 -2.38 -5.86
N LYS A 102 -1.41 -1.39 -6.73
CA LYS A 102 -1.59 -0.01 -6.29
C LYS A 102 -2.73 0.05 -5.29
N PHE A 103 -2.48 0.72 -4.17
CA PHE A 103 -3.48 0.90 -3.14
C PHE A 103 -4.46 2.01 -3.52
N HIS A 104 -5.76 1.68 -3.59
CA HIS A 104 -6.83 2.61 -3.92
C HIS A 104 -7.70 2.87 -2.71
N ARG A 105 -7.30 3.84 -1.87
CA ARG A 105 -7.94 4.10 -0.57
C ARG A 105 -9.47 4.19 -0.61
N SER A 106 -10.03 4.90 -1.58
CA SER A 106 -11.50 5.04 -1.69
C SER A 106 -12.19 3.70 -1.98
N LEU A 107 -11.60 2.87 -2.84
CA LEU A 107 -12.09 1.54 -3.16
C LEU A 107 -11.98 0.63 -1.93
N GLU A 108 -10.87 0.68 -1.21
CA GLU A 108 -10.63 -0.10 0.02
C GLU A 108 -11.63 0.24 1.12
N ILE A 109 -11.97 1.53 1.26
CA ILE A 109 -13.02 1.99 2.18
C ILE A 109 -14.40 1.48 1.73
N GLU A 110 -14.68 1.47 0.43
CA GLU A 110 -15.94 0.94 -0.11
C GLU A 110 -16.08 -0.56 0.20
N GLY A 111 -15.03 -1.34 -0.08
CA GLY A 111 -15.02 -2.78 0.21
C GLY A 111 -15.15 -3.09 1.69
N ALA A 112 -14.37 -2.40 2.54
CA ALA A 112 -14.46 -2.59 3.99
C ALA A 112 -15.86 -2.27 4.53
N LYS A 113 -16.57 -1.29 3.96
CA LYS A 113 -17.98 -1.01 4.33
C LYS A 113 -18.93 -2.10 3.87
N ALA A 114 -18.81 -2.55 2.62
CA ALA A 114 -19.67 -3.60 2.07
C ALA A 114 -19.52 -4.91 2.88
N TYR A 115 -18.29 -5.34 3.12
CA TYR A 115 -18.01 -6.53 3.90
C TYR A 115 -18.37 -6.40 5.38
N LEU A 116 -18.24 -5.21 5.98
CA LEU A 116 -18.71 -4.98 7.34
C LEU A 116 -20.23 -5.14 7.43
N ALA A 117 -20.98 -4.57 6.49
CA ALA A 117 -22.43 -4.67 6.45
C ALA A 117 -22.88 -6.14 6.30
N GLN A 118 -22.26 -6.89 5.38
CA GLN A 118 -22.53 -8.31 5.20
C GLN A 118 -22.23 -9.12 6.47
N ALA A 119 -21.07 -8.90 7.10
CA ALA A 119 -20.71 -9.59 8.34
C ALA A 119 -21.68 -9.26 9.50
N GLN A 120 -22.17 -8.02 9.59
CA GLN A 120 -23.15 -7.63 10.60
C GLN A 120 -24.52 -8.30 10.36
N MET A 121 -24.95 -8.38 9.09
CA MET A 121 -26.15 -9.11 8.73
C MET A 121 -26.05 -10.60 9.07
N GLU A 122 -24.96 -11.27 8.67
CA GLU A 122 -24.71 -12.68 9.01
C GLU A 122 -24.78 -12.93 10.51
N LEU A 123 -24.09 -12.10 11.30
CA LEU A 123 -24.12 -12.21 12.76
C LEU A 123 -25.53 -12.04 13.32
N GLN A 124 -26.31 -11.09 12.79
CA GLN A 124 -27.69 -10.87 13.21
C GLN A 124 -28.59 -12.08 12.88
N VAL A 125 -28.40 -12.71 11.72
CA VAL A 125 -29.12 -13.94 11.34
C VAL A 125 -28.78 -15.08 12.29
N LEU A 126 -27.49 -15.27 12.63
CA LEU A 126 -27.08 -16.30 13.58
C LEU A 126 -27.69 -16.09 14.97
N TYR A 127 -27.73 -14.84 15.46
CA TYR A 127 -28.37 -14.52 16.74
C TYR A 127 -29.88 -14.80 16.76
N ASN A 128 -30.55 -14.66 15.62
CA ASN A 128 -31.98 -14.93 15.50
C ASN A 128 -32.30 -16.40 15.22
N THR A 129 -31.29 -17.23 14.95
CA THR A 129 -31.47 -18.64 14.60
C THR A 129 -31.28 -19.51 15.84
N SER A 130 -32.32 -20.27 16.19
CA SER A 130 -32.25 -21.19 17.32
C SER A 130 -31.34 -22.39 17.02
N GLY A 131 -30.50 -22.77 17.99
CA GLY A 131 -29.66 -23.97 17.88
C GLY A 131 -28.35 -23.78 17.09
N VAL A 132 -27.97 -22.55 16.77
CA VAL A 132 -26.64 -22.23 16.20
C VAL A 132 -25.55 -22.49 17.24
N ASP A 133 -24.40 -23.00 16.78
CA ASP A 133 -23.24 -23.25 17.62
C ASP A 133 -22.57 -21.93 18.08
N GLN A 134 -22.11 -21.89 19.33
CA GLN A 134 -21.42 -20.72 19.87
C GLN A 134 -20.13 -20.40 19.12
N GLY A 135 -19.46 -21.40 18.54
CA GLY A 135 -18.28 -21.22 17.69
C GLY A 135 -18.60 -20.47 16.40
N ASP A 136 -19.75 -20.75 15.77
CA ASP A 136 -20.18 -20.06 14.55
C ASP A 136 -20.48 -18.57 14.82
N ILE A 137 -21.14 -18.28 15.95
CA ILE A 137 -21.39 -16.91 16.42
C ILE A 137 -20.05 -16.20 16.66
N ALA A 138 -19.12 -16.81 17.41
CA ALA A 138 -17.82 -16.22 17.70
C ALA A 138 -17.00 -15.93 16.43
N GLN A 139 -17.09 -16.80 15.41
CA GLN A 139 -16.45 -16.56 14.11
C GLN A 139 -17.08 -15.37 13.38
N ALA A 140 -18.40 -15.23 13.40
CA ALA A 140 -19.09 -14.09 12.79
C ALA A 140 -18.76 -12.77 13.51
N GLU A 141 -18.70 -12.77 14.84
CA GLU A 141 -18.24 -11.62 15.64
C GLU A 141 -16.81 -11.21 15.28
N ALA A 142 -15.91 -12.19 15.13
CA ALA A 142 -14.54 -11.92 14.72
C ALA A 142 -14.47 -11.31 13.30
N ARG A 143 -15.34 -11.74 12.38
CA ARG A 143 -15.44 -11.12 11.04
C ARG A 143 -15.89 -9.66 11.14
N VAL A 144 -16.91 -9.36 11.94
CA VAL A 144 -17.37 -7.98 12.18
C VAL A 144 -16.24 -7.12 12.75
N ALA A 145 -15.58 -7.59 13.82
CA ALA A 145 -14.50 -6.87 14.47
C ALA A 145 -13.34 -6.56 13.51
N ARG A 146 -12.93 -7.55 12.70
CA ARG A 146 -11.88 -7.38 11.68
C ARG A 146 -12.21 -6.26 10.70
N TRP A 147 -13.44 -6.21 10.19
CA TRP A 147 -13.82 -5.19 9.21
C TRP A 147 -14.03 -3.81 9.85
N GLN A 148 -14.46 -3.75 11.10
CA GLN A 148 -14.49 -2.50 11.87
C GLN A 148 -13.10 -1.91 12.07
N GLU A 149 -12.13 -2.73 12.49
CA GLU A 149 -10.74 -2.34 12.66
C GLU A 149 -10.16 -1.86 11.33
N ARG A 150 -10.32 -2.65 10.26
CA ARG A 150 -9.86 -2.28 8.93
C ARG A 150 -10.43 -0.94 8.46
N LEU A 151 -11.72 -0.70 8.69
CA LEU A 151 -12.35 0.57 8.31
C LEU A 151 -11.82 1.74 9.15
N ALA A 152 -11.48 1.52 10.42
CA ALA A 152 -10.86 2.53 11.27
C ALA A 152 -9.44 2.89 10.79
N GLU A 153 -8.60 1.90 10.50
CA GLU A 153 -7.25 2.08 9.93
C GLU A 153 -7.30 2.88 8.62
N LEU A 154 -8.20 2.49 7.72
CA LEU A 154 -8.38 3.13 6.42
C LEU A 154 -8.86 4.58 6.53
N LYS A 155 -9.57 4.94 7.61
CA LYS A 155 -10.02 6.32 7.87
C LYS A 155 -8.95 7.16 8.58
N ALA A 156 -8.07 6.54 9.35
CA ALA A 156 -7.00 7.22 10.09
C ALA A 156 -5.74 7.48 9.25
N SER A 157 -5.54 6.72 8.17
CA SER A 157 -4.42 6.89 7.22
C SER A 157 -4.58 8.13 6.31
#